data_AF-A0A373C354-F1
#
_entry.id   AF-A0A373C354-F1
#
_cell.length_a   1.000
_cell.length_b   1.000
_cell.length_c   1.000
_cell.angle_alpha   90.00
_cell.angle_beta   90.00
_cell.angle_gamma   90.00
#
_symmetry.space_group_name_H-M   'P 1'
#
loop_
_entity.id
_entity.type
_entity.pdbx_description
1 polymer ?
#
loop_
_entity_poly.entity_id
_entity_poly.type
_entity_poly.pdbx_seq_one_letter_code
_entity_poly.pdbx_strand_id
1 'polypeptide(L)'
;MKNKRLLDIFGEIDDRHIAEAAPVAKKSRNKPIWFRWGTIAACMVLVLSVCFGSFAVVAEAKEYKAAVQFFNDYGMSTEGLTRGEIKEVYRDITTKSFTYSKTAEVIRNSISSDNIGGYEIVQDNPTPEDIENLWNYKNYTGGFIGATQTGVHYKYHSEYKEDESLGLEVHDKSYLEKYDGDNLLWSVSISDFWIEDYSTVSDGVIAYGRTDTWSSTQISHAWMAKIDLDGNLVWKHMLNNGFDDEYIASVLENADGSYAVISRGDLKYFCLSQYTVDGKETYFHKTEVGNYGIWNAARFEDGYMVQLGSYMTNEHAKIVKVDREGNITESFSYGDEDSYYYITDMIEYNGNIYLSAYAVPRLANEDQSAGGRYEIAGVLNYLFDNNIWEISSDELTPMVRDNYTAMLLVCEPNAGKPQEYYSVNGSLGGKLSVSDTGNLLWDVESITSTFFSPATSSFTIGGTSYVFRYTFDTSGMLISQEKTGEVVNYRR
;
A
#
# COMPACT_ATOMS: atom_id res chain seq x y z
N MET A 1 -25.78 8.34 -3.91
CA MET A 1 -26.71 9.50 -3.77
C MET A 1 -27.12 9.81 -2.33
N LYS A 2 -27.40 8.80 -1.48
CA LYS A 2 -27.76 9.02 -0.06
C LYS A 2 -26.58 9.52 0.79
N ASN A 3 -25.37 9.01 0.58
CA ASN A 3 -24.17 9.40 1.35
C ASN A 3 -23.71 10.85 1.08
N LYS A 4 -23.81 11.35 -0.16
CA LYS A 4 -23.55 12.77 -0.48
C LYS A 4 -24.44 13.72 0.34
N ARG A 5 -25.71 13.35 0.56
CA ARG A 5 -26.65 14.14 1.40
C ARG A 5 -26.32 14.11 2.89
N LEU A 6 -25.67 13.05 3.38
CA LEU A 6 -25.22 12.95 4.78
C LEU A 6 -24.03 13.89 5.02
N LEU A 7 -23.06 13.91 4.10
CA LEU A 7 -21.90 14.82 4.13
C LEU A 7 -22.33 16.30 4.01
N ASP A 8 -23.34 16.60 3.18
CA ASP A 8 -23.92 17.95 3.06
C ASP A 8 -24.55 18.50 4.36
N ILE A 9 -25.00 17.63 5.28
CA ILE A 9 -25.53 18.04 6.60
C ILE A 9 -24.41 18.48 7.54
N PHE A 10 -23.28 17.80 7.47
CA PHE A 10 -22.16 18.02 8.38
C PHE A 10 -21.39 19.29 8.03
N GLY A 11 -21.23 19.63 6.74
CA GLY A 11 -20.33 20.71 6.34
C GLY A 11 -18.87 20.36 6.67
N GLU A 12 -17.92 21.26 6.37
CA GLU A 12 -16.52 21.11 6.81
C GLU A 12 -16.45 21.14 8.35
N ILE A 13 -16.59 19.99 9.00
CA ILE A 13 -16.35 19.83 10.43
C ILE A 13 -14.88 19.49 10.62
N ASP A 14 -14.17 20.33 11.36
CA ASP A 14 -12.78 20.12 11.79
C ASP A 14 -12.67 18.85 12.65
N ASP A 15 -11.79 17.92 12.24
CA ASP A 15 -11.54 16.61 12.89
C ASP A 15 -11.25 16.72 14.39
N ARG A 16 -10.79 17.88 14.86
CA ARG A 16 -10.53 18.17 16.28
C ARG A 16 -11.78 18.03 17.16
N HIS A 17 -12.98 18.24 16.62
CA HIS A 17 -14.21 18.22 17.42
C HIS A 17 -14.76 16.80 17.65
N ILE A 18 -14.32 15.81 16.86
CA ILE A 18 -14.72 14.41 17.00
C ILE A 18 -13.85 13.70 18.06
N ALA A 19 -12.58 14.12 18.21
CA ALA A 19 -11.64 13.53 19.16
C ALA A 19 -11.89 13.90 20.64
N GLU A 20 -12.49 15.07 20.93
CA GLU A 20 -12.72 15.51 22.33
C GLU A 20 -13.92 14.83 23.02
N ALA A 21 -14.68 13.97 22.34
CA ALA A 21 -15.91 13.39 22.85
C ALA A 21 -15.78 11.92 23.32
N ALA A 22 -14.84 11.59 24.24
CA ALA A 22 -14.92 10.44 25.16
C ALA A 22 -13.82 10.48 26.27
N PRO A 23 -14.00 9.83 27.44
CA PRO A 23 -14.87 10.19 28.55
C PRO A 23 -14.06 10.61 29.81
N VAL A 24 -14.45 11.69 30.50
CA VAL A 24 -13.98 11.93 31.89
C VAL A 24 -14.92 11.26 32.90
N ALA A 25 -14.37 10.34 33.68
CA ALA A 25 -15.08 9.55 34.68
C ALA A 25 -15.79 10.39 35.76
N LYS A 26 -17.02 9.99 36.11
CA LYS A 26 -17.86 10.56 37.18
C LYS A 26 -17.19 10.49 38.56
N LYS A 27 -17.28 11.57 39.34
CA LYS A 27 -17.20 11.53 40.81
C LYS A 27 -18.57 11.76 41.44
N SER A 28 -18.96 10.85 42.33
CA SER A 28 -20.21 10.83 43.08
C SER A 28 -20.28 11.92 44.16
N ARG A 29 -21.48 12.42 44.45
CA ARG A 29 -21.78 12.97 45.79
C ARG A 29 -23.25 12.79 46.18
N ASN A 30 -23.45 12.41 47.44
CA ASN A 30 -24.69 11.93 48.09
C ASN A 30 -25.86 12.93 48.13
N LYS A 31 -27.10 12.40 48.19
CA LYS A 31 -28.36 13.12 48.53
C LYS A 31 -28.46 13.37 50.05
N PRO A 32 -29.30 14.32 50.54
CA PRO A 32 -30.66 13.94 50.95
C PRO A 32 -31.79 15.03 50.87
N ILE A 33 -33.01 14.55 50.54
CA ILE A 33 -34.34 14.62 51.21
C ILE A 33 -34.97 15.95 51.78
N TRP A 34 -36.30 16.06 51.54
CA TRP A 34 -37.42 16.81 52.20
C TRP A 34 -37.74 18.24 51.69
N PHE A 35 -39.00 18.74 51.56
CA PHE A 35 -40.34 18.26 51.95
C PHE A 35 -41.47 18.98 51.14
N ARG A 36 -42.70 18.45 51.33
CA ARG A 36 -44.10 18.77 50.91
C ARG A 36 -44.44 20.27 50.74
N TRP A 37 -45.49 20.73 50.04
CA TRP A 37 -46.95 20.53 50.13
C TRP A 37 -47.55 20.76 48.71
N GLY A 38 -48.79 20.44 48.32
CA GLY A 38 -50.01 20.04 48.99
C GLY A 38 -51.10 19.86 47.92
N THR A 39 -52.00 18.93 48.17
CA THR A 39 -53.13 18.50 47.35
C THR A 39 -54.20 19.58 47.18
N ILE A 40 -54.31 20.23 46.01
CA ILE A 40 -55.59 20.71 45.43
C ILE A 40 -55.47 20.75 43.90
N ALA A 41 -55.63 19.61 43.20
CA ALA A 41 -55.96 19.59 41.76
C ALA A 41 -56.43 18.20 41.26
N ALA A 42 -56.91 17.32 42.14
CA ALA A 42 -57.11 15.90 41.82
C ALA A 42 -58.23 15.60 40.80
N CYS A 43 -59.04 16.58 40.39
CA CYS A 43 -60.11 16.35 39.39
C CYS A 43 -59.94 17.13 38.08
N MET A 44 -58.96 18.04 37.96
CA MET A 44 -58.55 18.64 36.66
C MET A 44 -57.30 17.97 36.08
N VAL A 45 -56.50 17.29 36.90
CA VAL A 45 -55.31 16.55 36.42
C VAL A 45 -55.71 15.26 35.71
N LEU A 46 -56.83 14.59 36.02
CA LEU A 46 -57.19 13.33 35.34
C LEU A 46 -57.72 13.50 33.91
N VAL A 47 -58.42 14.60 33.60
CA VAL A 47 -58.87 14.88 32.21
C VAL A 47 -57.74 15.53 31.40
N LEU A 48 -56.89 16.35 32.03
CA LEU A 48 -55.69 16.88 31.39
C LEU A 48 -54.58 15.83 31.24
N SER A 49 -54.41 14.85 32.13
CA SER A 49 -53.39 13.80 31.98
C SER A 49 -53.78 12.72 30.96
N VAL A 50 -55.08 12.49 30.73
CA VAL A 50 -55.53 11.63 29.61
C VAL A 50 -55.43 12.39 28.28
N CYS A 51 -55.75 13.68 28.22
CA CYS A 51 -55.58 14.48 27.00
C CYS A 51 -54.09 14.78 26.69
N PHE A 52 -53.28 15.25 27.65
CA PHE A 52 -51.85 15.47 27.47
C PHE A 52 -51.04 14.17 27.38
N GLY A 53 -51.49 13.08 28.00
CA GLY A 53 -50.91 11.75 27.77
C GLY A 53 -51.11 11.30 26.33
N SER A 54 -52.29 11.54 25.76
CA SER A 54 -52.57 11.29 24.34
C SER A 54 -51.72 12.19 23.43
N PHE A 55 -51.64 13.50 23.72
CA PHE A 55 -50.84 14.44 22.92
C PHE A 55 -49.34 14.20 23.04
N ALA A 56 -48.83 13.84 24.22
CA ALA A 56 -47.42 13.50 24.42
C ALA A 56 -47.07 12.18 23.74
N VAL A 57 -47.95 11.16 23.80
CA VAL A 57 -47.77 9.89 23.09
C VAL A 57 -47.87 10.08 21.57
N VAL A 58 -48.77 10.95 21.09
CA VAL A 58 -48.90 11.28 19.66
C VAL A 58 -47.72 12.10 19.16
N ALA A 59 -47.22 13.06 19.94
CA ALA A 59 -46.02 13.84 19.62
C ALA A 59 -44.77 12.94 19.61
N GLU A 60 -44.65 12.05 20.59
CA GLU A 60 -43.58 11.06 20.70
C GLU A 60 -43.60 10.06 19.54
N ALA A 61 -44.78 9.60 19.11
CA ALA A 61 -44.93 8.74 17.95
C ALA A 61 -44.61 9.46 16.64
N LYS A 62 -44.98 10.74 16.53
CA LYS A 62 -44.67 11.57 15.36
C LYS A 62 -43.17 11.83 15.24
N GLU A 63 -42.51 12.14 16.35
CA GLU A 63 -41.06 12.33 16.41
C GLU A 63 -40.31 11.03 16.09
N TYR A 64 -40.73 9.91 16.67
CA TYR A 64 -40.12 8.62 16.34
C TYR A 64 -40.26 8.28 14.85
N LYS A 65 -41.44 8.52 14.26
CA LYS A 65 -41.65 8.31 12.82
C LYS A 65 -40.77 9.22 11.97
N ALA A 66 -40.58 10.48 12.38
CA ALA A 66 -39.65 11.41 11.72
C ALA A 66 -38.20 10.94 11.85
N ALA A 67 -37.80 10.44 13.03
CA ALA A 67 -36.47 9.90 13.26
C ALA A 67 -36.18 8.66 12.42
N VAL A 68 -37.12 7.71 12.33
CA VAL A 68 -36.98 6.52 11.47
C VAL A 68 -36.90 6.91 9.98
N GLN A 69 -37.72 7.88 9.55
CA GLN A 69 -37.66 8.39 8.18
C GLN A 69 -36.30 9.04 7.89
N PHE A 70 -35.79 9.85 8.83
CA PHE A 70 -34.45 10.44 8.75
C PHE A 70 -33.37 9.37 8.59
N PHE A 71 -33.37 8.33 9.43
CA PHE A 71 -32.43 7.22 9.30
C PHE A 71 -32.47 6.57 7.91
N ASN A 72 -33.65 6.32 7.36
CA ASN A 72 -33.81 5.73 6.02
C ASN A 72 -33.36 6.66 4.88
N ASP A 73 -33.68 7.95 4.98
CA ASP A 73 -33.32 8.96 3.97
C ASP A 73 -31.81 9.13 3.86
N TYR A 74 -31.11 8.97 4.99
CA TYR A 74 -29.67 9.16 5.12
C TYR A 74 -28.85 7.85 5.21
N GLY A 75 -29.49 6.68 5.04
CA GLY A 75 -28.79 5.40 5.01
C GLY A 75 -28.23 4.92 6.35
N MET A 76 -28.73 5.44 7.47
CA MET A 76 -28.36 4.97 8.81
C MET A 76 -29.20 3.76 9.24
N SER A 77 -28.56 2.78 9.87
CA SER A 77 -29.27 1.61 10.44
C SER A 77 -29.92 1.94 11.77
N THR A 78 -31.16 1.47 11.95
CA THR A 78 -31.86 1.47 13.25
C THR A 78 -31.67 0.17 14.03
N GLU A 79 -30.97 -0.80 13.45
CA GLU A 79 -30.73 -2.11 14.04
C GLU A 79 -29.85 -2.00 15.30
N GLY A 80 -30.22 -2.72 16.36
CA GLY A 80 -29.54 -2.65 17.65
C GLY A 80 -29.86 -1.39 18.49
N LEU A 81 -30.64 -0.43 17.98
CA LEU A 81 -31.07 0.75 18.71
C LEU A 81 -32.50 0.60 19.25
N THR A 82 -32.70 1.03 20.49
CA THR A 82 -34.05 1.18 21.04
C THR A 82 -34.74 2.42 20.47
N ARG A 83 -36.07 2.45 20.55
CA ARG A 83 -36.90 3.60 20.17
C ARG A 83 -36.48 4.92 20.81
N GLY A 84 -35.98 4.88 22.05
CA GLY A 84 -35.43 6.06 22.73
C GLY A 84 -34.14 6.55 22.07
N GLU A 85 -33.24 5.63 21.78
CA GLU A 85 -31.92 5.91 21.21
C GLU A 85 -32.00 6.44 19.79
N ILE A 86 -32.92 5.92 18.97
CA ILE A 86 -33.18 6.42 17.61
C ILE A 86 -33.56 7.92 17.64
N LYS A 87 -34.40 8.33 18.61
CA LYS A 87 -34.80 9.73 18.75
C LYS A 87 -33.68 10.60 19.31
N GLU A 88 -32.90 10.10 20.25
CA GLU A 88 -31.77 10.85 20.81
C GLU A 88 -30.69 11.08 19.75
N VAL A 89 -30.34 10.06 18.94
CA VAL A 89 -29.43 10.24 17.80
C VAL A 89 -30.01 11.22 16.78
N TYR A 90 -31.30 11.10 16.43
CA TYR A 90 -31.97 12.03 15.53
C TYR A 90 -31.90 13.48 16.02
N ARG A 91 -32.17 13.74 17.31
CA ARG A 91 -32.06 15.07 17.92
C ARG A 91 -30.62 15.55 17.93
N ASP A 92 -29.69 14.70 18.33
CA ASP A 92 -28.29 15.05 18.47
C ASP A 92 -27.67 15.49 17.14
N ILE A 93 -28.09 14.86 16.03
CA ILE A 93 -27.71 15.25 14.67
C ILE A 93 -28.46 16.51 14.21
N THR A 94 -29.79 16.52 14.30
CA THR A 94 -30.61 17.65 13.78
C THR A 94 -30.39 18.97 14.53
N THR A 95 -29.96 18.91 15.78
CA THR A 95 -29.59 20.07 16.60
C THR A 95 -28.09 20.39 16.57
N LYS A 96 -27.29 19.56 15.87
CA LYS A 96 -25.83 19.68 15.77
C LYS A 96 -25.11 19.70 17.13
N SER A 97 -25.62 18.96 18.12
CA SER A 97 -25.02 18.92 19.46
C SER A 97 -23.89 17.90 19.60
N PHE A 98 -23.97 16.76 18.90
CA PHE A 98 -22.96 15.68 18.92
C PHE A 98 -22.50 15.25 20.34
N THR A 99 -23.41 15.27 21.30
CA THR A 99 -23.13 14.97 22.72
C THR A 99 -23.53 13.56 23.11
N TYR A 100 -24.28 12.85 22.27
CA TYR A 100 -24.77 11.52 22.56
C TYR A 100 -23.80 10.46 22.03
N SER A 101 -23.26 9.63 22.93
CA SER A 101 -22.15 8.70 22.63
C SER A 101 -22.43 7.71 21.49
N LYS A 102 -23.70 7.32 21.28
CA LYS A 102 -24.08 6.41 20.18
C LYS A 102 -24.23 7.11 18.83
N THR A 103 -24.32 8.44 18.79
CA THR A 103 -24.43 9.20 17.53
C THR A 103 -23.22 8.96 16.65
N ALA A 104 -22.01 8.99 17.22
CA ALA A 104 -20.78 8.72 16.48
C ALA A 104 -20.72 7.28 15.93
N GLU A 105 -21.19 6.30 16.70
CA GLU A 105 -21.26 4.89 16.27
C GLU A 105 -22.24 4.72 15.10
N VAL A 106 -23.44 5.30 15.18
CA VAL A 106 -24.44 5.24 14.10
C VAL A 106 -23.95 5.93 12.84
N ILE A 107 -23.32 7.10 12.96
CA ILE A 107 -22.72 7.83 11.84
C ILE A 107 -21.60 6.99 11.20
N ARG A 108 -20.65 6.48 12.01
CA ARG A 108 -19.57 5.63 11.52
C ARG A 108 -20.11 4.40 10.80
N ASN A 109 -21.08 3.69 11.36
CA ASN A 109 -21.67 2.50 10.73
C ASN A 109 -22.44 2.81 9.44
N SER A 110 -23.02 4.01 9.34
CA SER A 110 -23.71 4.46 8.12
C SER A 110 -22.77 4.92 6.99
N ILE A 111 -21.54 5.29 7.35
CA ILE A 111 -20.50 5.69 6.39
C ILE A 111 -19.64 4.46 6.01
N SER A 112 -19.36 3.57 6.96
CA SER A 112 -18.41 2.45 6.82
C SER A 112 -18.91 1.21 6.08
N SER A 113 -20.19 1.10 5.74
CA SER A 113 -20.65 -0.08 4.97
C SER A 113 -20.13 -0.09 3.53
N ASP A 114 -19.77 1.08 2.97
CA ASP A 114 -19.20 1.23 1.62
C ASP A 114 -18.00 2.19 1.53
N ASN A 115 -17.63 2.92 2.60
CA ASN A 115 -16.56 3.92 2.55
C ASN A 115 -15.35 3.47 3.37
N ILE A 116 -14.27 3.14 2.67
CA ILE A 116 -12.94 2.86 3.23
C ILE A 116 -12.39 4.18 3.78
N GLY A 117 -11.93 4.20 5.04
CA GLY A 117 -11.38 5.43 5.65
C GLY A 117 -10.11 5.88 4.93
N GLY A 118 -10.12 7.07 4.34
CA GLY A 118 -8.97 7.65 3.63
C GLY A 118 -8.34 8.80 4.39
N TYR A 119 -7.01 8.77 4.54
CA TYR A 119 -6.23 9.84 5.17
C TYR A 119 -5.28 10.46 4.15
N GLU A 120 -5.56 11.68 3.70
CA GLU A 120 -4.60 12.43 2.89
C GLU A 120 -3.50 12.99 3.79
N ILE A 121 -2.25 12.64 3.50
CA ILE A 121 -1.09 13.22 4.14
C ILE A 121 -0.63 14.41 3.32
N VAL A 122 -0.70 15.60 3.92
CA VAL A 122 -0.24 16.83 3.29
C VAL A 122 1.27 16.81 3.22
N GLN A 123 1.81 16.84 2.00
CA GLN A 123 3.24 16.91 1.73
C GLN A 123 3.55 18.21 0.99
N ASP A 124 4.64 18.87 1.39
CA ASP A 124 5.11 20.08 0.72
C ASP A 124 5.46 19.82 -0.75
N ASN A 125 5.16 20.81 -1.60
CA ASN A 125 5.60 20.79 -2.99
C ASN A 125 7.11 21.00 -3.09
N PRO A 126 7.76 20.49 -4.16
CA PRO A 126 9.14 20.78 -4.49
C PRO A 126 9.46 22.28 -4.42
N THR A 127 10.52 22.63 -3.71
CA THR A 127 10.97 24.03 -3.60
C THR A 127 12.02 24.37 -4.67
N PRO A 128 12.26 25.67 -4.99
CA PRO A 128 13.36 26.05 -5.85
C PRO A 128 14.74 25.57 -5.34
N GLU A 129 14.93 25.52 -4.03
CA GLU A 129 16.15 24.98 -3.40
C GLU A 129 16.30 23.48 -3.70
N ASP A 130 15.20 22.72 -3.68
CA ASP A 130 15.21 21.30 -4.04
C ASP A 130 15.66 21.06 -5.47
N ILE A 131 15.19 21.92 -6.40
CA ILE A 131 15.56 21.87 -7.82
C ILE A 131 17.03 22.26 -8.00
N GLU A 132 17.51 23.31 -7.31
CA GLU A 132 18.91 23.70 -7.33
C GLU A 132 19.83 22.60 -6.78
N ASN A 133 19.45 21.97 -5.68
CA ASN A 133 20.16 20.85 -5.09
C ASN A 133 20.26 19.68 -6.07
N LEU A 134 19.15 19.32 -6.74
CA LEU A 134 19.16 18.27 -7.78
C LEU A 134 20.03 18.63 -8.98
N TRP A 135 20.00 19.89 -9.42
CA TRP A 135 20.82 20.36 -10.53
C TRP A 135 22.31 20.25 -10.20
N ASN A 136 22.70 20.72 -9.02
CA ASN A 136 24.07 20.60 -8.53
C ASN A 136 24.45 19.12 -8.39
N TYR A 137 23.58 18.30 -7.82
CA TYR A 137 23.77 16.87 -7.65
C TYR A 137 24.11 16.15 -8.97
N LYS A 138 23.34 16.40 -10.03
CA LYS A 138 23.56 15.81 -11.37
C LYS A 138 24.89 16.24 -11.99
N ASN A 139 25.25 17.52 -11.86
CA ASN A 139 26.43 18.08 -12.53
C ASN A 139 27.76 17.62 -11.93
N TYR A 140 27.82 17.37 -10.62
CA TYR A 140 29.06 16.95 -9.96
C TYR A 140 29.43 15.48 -10.19
N THR A 141 28.48 14.64 -10.59
CA THR A 141 28.56 13.18 -10.41
C THR A 141 28.42 12.40 -11.72
N GLY A 142 27.98 13.05 -12.81
CA GLY A 142 27.80 12.40 -14.12
C GLY A 142 26.66 11.37 -14.15
N GLY A 143 25.96 11.16 -13.04
CA GLY A 143 24.88 10.22 -12.81
C GLY A 143 24.43 10.29 -11.35
N PHE A 144 23.21 9.85 -11.03
CA PHE A 144 22.73 9.88 -9.64
C PHE A 144 23.63 9.00 -8.76
N ILE A 145 24.37 9.59 -7.80
CA ILE A 145 24.94 8.79 -6.71
C ILE A 145 23.75 8.17 -5.97
N GLY A 146 23.84 6.92 -5.53
CA GLY A 146 22.89 6.42 -4.53
C GLY A 146 23.01 7.30 -3.27
N ALA A 147 21.93 7.48 -2.52
CA ALA A 147 22.05 8.10 -1.21
C ALA A 147 23.18 7.40 -0.41
N THR A 148 23.90 8.14 0.45
CA THR A 148 24.68 7.50 1.52
C THR A 148 23.70 6.66 2.32
N GLN A 149 23.68 5.35 2.03
CA GLN A 149 22.81 4.43 2.72
C GLN A 149 23.25 4.42 4.18
N THR A 150 22.30 4.43 5.11
CA THR A 150 22.58 4.36 6.55
C THR A 150 22.18 2.99 7.05
N GLY A 151 22.94 2.46 8.00
CA GLY A 151 22.70 1.12 8.54
C GLY A 151 23.08 -0.02 7.59
N VAL A 152 22.66 -1.22 7.99
CA VAL A 152 23.03 -2.47 7.32
C VAL A 152 22.24 -2.65 6.02
N HIS A 153 22.94 -2.90 4.93
CA HIS A 153 22.34 -3.17 3.63
C HIS A 153 23.21 -4.11 2.79
N TYR A 154 22.63 -4.64 1.71
CA TYR A 154 23.33 -5.50 0.77
C TYR A 154 23.36 -4.91 -0.64
N LYS A 155 24.45 -5.16 -1.34
CA LYS A 155 24.63 -4.85 -2.77
C LYS A 155 25.07 -6.10 -3.50
N TYR A 156 24.70 -6.20 -4.76
CA TYR A 156 25.20 -7.26 -5.63
C TYR A 156 25.59 -6.70 -7.00
N HIS A 157 26.58 -7.33 -7.61
CA HIS A 157 27.03 -7.01 -8.97
C HIS A 157 27.69 -8.23 -9.61
N SER A 158 27.93 -8.18 -10.91
CA SER A 158 28.56 -9.25 -11.68
C SER A 158 29.82 -8.78 -12.38
N GLU A 159 30.80 -9.67 -12.47
CA GLU A 159 31.98 -9.56 -13.33
C GLU A 159 31.81 -10.48 -14.53
N TYR A 160 32.32 -10.03 -15.68
CA TYR A 160 32.27 -10.74 -16.95
C TYR A 160 33.69 -10.97 -17.46
N LYS A 161 33.87 -12.01 -18.27
CA LYS A 161 35.14 -12.35 -18.93
C LYS A 161 34.91 -12.67 -20.39
N GLU A 162 35.93 -12.46 -21.22
CA GLU A 162 35.90 -12.86 -22.62
C GLU A 162 35.96 -14.40 -22.74
N ASP A 163 35.00 -14.99 -23.44
CA ASP A 163 35.06 -16.38 -23.87
C ASP A 163 35.62 -16.46 -25.29
N GLU A 164 36.88 -16.91 -25.43
CA GLU A 164 37.56 -16.99 -26.73
C GLU A 164 36.85 -17.92 -27.74
N SER A 165 36.07 -18.90 -27.26
CA SER A 165 35.38 -19.86 -28.12
C SER A 165 34.07 -19.31 -28.69
N LEU A 166 33.39 -18.46 -27.93
CA LEU A 166 32.15 -17.79 -28.32
C LEU A 166 32.39 -16.41 -28.94
N GLY A 167 33.53 -15.79 -28.66
CA GLY A 167 33.88 -14.43 -29.10
C GLY A 167 33.01 -13.35 -28.47
N LEU A 168 32.52 -13.57 -27.25
CA LEU A 168 31.66 -12.67 -26.50
C LEU A 168 31.98 -12.69 -25.00
N GLU A 169 31.59 -11.63 -24.28
CA GLU A 169 31.70 -11.58 -22.82
C GLU A 169 30.62 -12.45 -22.17
N VAL A 170 31.03 -13.34 -21.27
CA VAL A 170 30.17 -14.23 -20.48
C VAL A 170 30.33 -13.93 -19.00
N HIS A 171 29.32 -14.29 -18.19
CA HIS A 171 29.41 -14.18 -16.73
C HIS A 171 30.63 -14.96 -16.19
N ASP A 172 31.37 -14.33 -15.27
CA ASP A 172 32.45 -15.01 -14.53
C ASP A 172 32.03 -15.31 -13.10
N LYS A 173 31.50 -14.30 -12.40
CA LYS A 173 31.04 -14.39 -11.02
C LYS A 173 30.20 -13.19 -10.63
N SER A 174 29.29 -13.41 -9.71
CA SER A 174 28.59 -12.37 -8.98
C SER A 174 29.16 -12.21 -7.58
N TYR A 175 28.99 -11.02 -7.03
CA TYR A 175 29.33 -10.71 -5.65
C TYR A 175 28.06 -10.33 -4.92
N LEU A 176 27.92 -10.84 -3.69
CA LEU A 176 27.01 -10.30 -2.70
C LEU A 176 27.85 -9.66 -1.60
N GLU A 177 27.53 -8.41 -1.28
CA GLU A 177 28.30 -7.60 -0.35
C GLU A 177 27.39 -7.05 0.72
N LYS A 178 27.84 -7.09 1.98
CA LYS A 178 27.15 -6.48 3.11
C LYS A 178 27.90 -5.24 3.55
N TYR A 179 27.16 -4.16 3.75
CA TYR A 179 27.68 -2.89 4.20
C TYR A 179 26.98 -2.46 5.49
N ASP A 180 27.65 -1.63 6.29
CA ASP A 180 27.03 -0.77 7.30
C ASP A 180 27.41 0.68 7.00
N GLY A 181 26.43 1.44 6.51
CA GLY A 181 26.73 2.70 5.83
C GLY A 181 27.65 2.47 4.62
N ASP A 182 28.66 3.32 4.43
CA ASP A 182 29.64 3.11 3.35
C ASP A 182 30.71 2.05 3.68
N ASN A 183 30.68 1.46 4.88
CA ASN A 183 31.69 0.51 5.32
C ASN A 183 31.35 -0.92 4.87
N LEU A 184 32.14 -1.47 3.95
CA LEU A 184 32.06 -2.88 3.54
C LEU A 184 32.39 -3.79 4.74
N LEU A 185 31.44 -4.62 5.15
CA LEU A 185 31.59 -5.60 6.22
C LEU A 185 32.15 -6.91 5.68
N TRP A 186 31.59 -7.43 4.60
CA TRP A 186 32.07 -8.63 3.90
C TRP A 186 31.60 -8.66 2.44
N SER A 187 32.29 -9.47 1.63
CA SER A 187 31.99 -9.71 0.21
C SER A 187 32.15 -11.20 -0.10
N VAL A 188 31.15 -11.80 -0.75
CA VAL A 188 31.10 -13.22 -1.13
C VAL A 188 30.94 -13.33 -2.64
N SER A 189 31.84 -14.05 -3.30
CA SER A 189 31.76 -14.33 -4.74
C SER A 189 31.06 -15.66 -5.03
N ILE A 190 30.17 -15.67 -6.02
CA ILE A 190 29.39 -16.82 -6.49
C ILE A 190 29.51 -16.92 -8.01
N SER A 191 30.09 -18.00 -8.53
CA SER A 191 30.29 -18.19 -9.98
C SER A 191 29.18 -18.96 -10.67
N ASP A 192 28.28 -19.58 -9.93
CA ASP A 192 27.28 -20.50 -10.50
C ASP A 192 26.12 -19.79 -11.21
N PHE A 193 25.80 -18.55 -10.81
CA PHE A 193 24.66 -17.79 -11.31
C PHE A 193 24.87 -16.28 -11.19
N TRP A 194 24.21 -15.50 -12.05
CA TRP A 194 24.05 -14.05 -11.83
C TRP A 194 23.05 -13.78 -10.71
N ILE A 195 23.40 -12.90 -9.77
CA ILE A 195 22.45 -12.52 -8.71
C ILE A 195 21.46 -11.51 -9.29
N GLU A 196 20.17 -11.82 -9.19
CA GLU A 196 19.08 -10.92 -9.59
C GLU A 196 18.50 -10.18 -8.38
N ASP A 197 18.50 -10.81 -7.20
CA ASP A 197 17.97 -10.21 -5.97
C ASP A 197 18.36 -11.02 -4.72
N TYR A 198 17.91 -10.57 -3.53
CA TYR A 198 18.14 -11.26 -2.26
C TYR A 198 17.01 -11.05 -1.24
N SER A 199 16.90 -11.99 -0.31
CA SER A 199 16.04 -11.88 0.88
C SER A 199 16.87 -11.93 2.16
N THR A 200 16.66 -10.97 3.07
CA THR A 200 17.20 -11.05 4.43
C THR A 200 16.41 -12.07 5.25
N VAL A 201 17.13 -12.90 6.00
CA VAL A 201 16.56 -13.91 6.89
C VAL A 201 17.22 -13.81 8.26
N SER A 202 16.62 -14.42 9.29
CA SER A 202 17.03 -14.26 10.69
C SER A 202 18.50 -14.54 10.95
N ASP A 203 19.10 -15.50 10.23
CA ASP A 203 20.48 -15.96 10.37
C ASP A 203 21.37 -15.61 9.17
N GLY A 204 20.98 -14.66 8.33
CA GLY A 204 21.82 -14.16 7.24
C GLY A 204 21.04 -13.63 6.03
N VAL A 205 21.43 -14.05 4.84
CA VAL A 205 20.82 -13.62 3.58
C VAL A 205 20.76 -14.77 2.59
N ILE A 206 19.70 -14.81 1.78
CA ILE A 206 19.57 -15.72 0.65
C ILE A 206 19.62 -14.88 -0.63
N ALA A 207 20.70 -14.99 -1.39
CA ALA A 207 20.79 -14.41 -2.73
C ALA A 207 20.23 -15.38 -3.76
N TYR A 208 19.54 -14.88 -4.77
CA TYR A 208 18.94 -15.69 -5.82
C TYR A 208 19.04 -15.03 -7.20
N GLY A 209 18.93 -15.84 -8.23
CA GLY A 209 19.01 -15.41 -9.63
C GLY A 209 18.98 -16.61 -10.56
N ARG A 210 19.70 -16.56 -11.70
CA ARG A 210 19.61 -17.63 -12.72
C ARG A 210 20.94 -18.04 -13.36
N THR A 211 20.88 -19.10 -14.13
CA THR A 211 22.02 -19.46 -14.98
C THR A 211 22.23 -18.37 -16.02
N ASP A 212 23.46 -17.90 -16.20
CA ASP A 212 23.79 -17.00 -17.29
C ASP A 212 23.58 -17.72 -18.63
N THR A 213 22.82 -17.11 -19.54
CA THR A 213 22.54 -17.67 -20.86
C THR A 213 22.80 -16.62 -21.93
N TRP A 214 23.45 -17.03 -23.02
CA TRP A 214 23.73 -16.18 -24.19
C TRP A 214 22.77 -16.46 -25.36
N SER A 215 21.82 -17.38 -25.16
CA SER A 215 20.79 -17.72 -26.14
C SER A 215 19.48 -18.11 -25.44
N SER A 216 18.36 -17.65 -25.98
CA SER A 216 17.00 -18.04 -25.54
C SER A 216 16.66 -19.52 -25.78
N THR A 217 17.58 -20.30 -26.37
CA THR A 217 17.44 -21.75 -26.55
C THR A 217 18.09 -22.55 -25.44
N GLN A 218 18.87 -21.90 -24.57
CA GLN A 218 19.47 -22.52 -23.40
C GLN A 218 18.46 -22.55 -22.27
N ILE A 219 18.55 -23.61 -21.46
CA ILE A 219 17.76 -23.72 -20.24
C ILE A 219 18.31 -22.72 -19.22
N SER A 220 17.43 -21.87 -18.70
CA SER A 220 17.72 -20.91 -17.64
C SER A 220 17.17 -21.46 -16.33
N HIS A 221 18.06 -22.06 -15.53
CA HIS A 221 17.70 -22.54 -14.20
C HIS A 221 17.74 -21.40 -13.19
N ALA A 222 16.76 -21.35 -12.28
CA ALA A 222 16.84 -20.52 -11.10
C ALA A 222 17.85 -21.10 -10.09
N TRP A 223 18.49 -20.21 -9.33
CA TRP A 223 19.47 -20.55 -8.31
C TRP A 223 19.25 -19.72 -7.06
N MET A 224 19.65 -20.29 -5.92
CA MET A 224 19.76 -19.57 -4.66
C MET A 224 20.97 -20.01 -3.85
N ALA A 225 21.49 -19.11 -3.03
CA ALA A 225 22.62 -19.34 -2.14
C ALA A 225 22.37 -18.68 -0.78
N LYS A 226 22.64 -19.43 0.30
CA LYS A 226 22.57 -18.93 1.67
C LYS A 226 23.93 -18.49 2.14
N ILE A 227 24.00 -17.27 2.63
CA ILE A 227 25.17 -16.69 3.30
C ILE A 227 24.77 -16.41 4.75
N ASP A 228 25.63 -16.77 5.70
CA ASP A 228 25.41 -16.47 7.12
C ASP A 228 25.72 -15.00 7.46
N LEU A 229 25.51 -14.61 8.72
CA LEU A 229 25.75 -13.23 9.17
C LEU A 229 27.22 -12.78 9.05
N ASP A 230 28.15 -13.73 9.10
CA ASP A 230 29.60 -13.52 9.07
C ASP A 230 30.18 -13.52 7.64
N GLY A 231 29.34 -13.76 6.63
CA GLY A 231 29.74 -13.79 5.22
C GLY A 231 30.25 -15.14 4.75
N ASN A 232 29.92 -16.24 5.42
CA ASN A 232 30.25 -17.58 4.94
C ASN A 232 29.12 -18.13 4.06
N LEU A 233 29.48 -18.67 2.88
CA LEU A 233 28.55 -19.42 2.04
C LEU A 233 28.20 -20.75 2.73
N VAL A 234 26.94 -20.92 3.11
CA VAL A 234 26.43 -22.09 3.83
C VAL A 234 26.03 -23.19 2.84
N TRP A 235 25.21 -22.86 1.85
CA TRP A 235 24.76 -23.77 0.82
C TRP A 235 24.37 -23.02 -0.46
N LYS A 236 24.22 -23.76 -1.56
CA LYS A 236 23.68 -23.28 -2.84
C LYS A 236 22.82 -24.36 -3.51
N HIS A 237 21.75 -23.93 -4.17
CA HIS A 237 20.81 -24.80 -4.86
C HIS A 237 20.47 -24.26 -6.23
N MET A 238 20.52 -25.16 -7.21
CA MET A 238 19.86 -24.98 -8.50
C MET A 238 18.46 -25.59 -8.39
N LEU A 239 17.45 -24.83 -8.78
CA LEU A 239 16.09 -25.34 -8.92
C LEU A 239 16.03 -26.15 -10.22
N ASN A 240 15.59 -27.40 -10.11
CA ASN A 240 15.46 -28.31 -11.24
C ASN A 240 14.02 -28.82 -11.34
N ASN A 241 13.08 -27.89 -11.45
CA ASN A 241 11.64 -28.14 -11.43
C ASN A 241 11.08 -28.60 -12.80
N GLY A 242 11.97 -28.81 -13.78
CA GLY A 242 11.63 -29.30 -15.12
C GLY A 242 11.07 -28.22 -16.05
N PHE A 243 11.55 -26.99 -15.92
CA PHE A 243 11.25 -25.85 -16.79
C PHE A 243 12.44 -25.52 -17.70
N ASP A 244 12.16 -24.93 -18.86
CA ASP A 244 13.18 -24.40 -19.76
C ASP A 244 13.62 -22.99 -19.31
N ASP A 245 12.72 -22.22 -18.69
CA ASP A 245 13.03 -20.93 -18.06
C ASP A 245 12.37 -20.84 -16.69
N GLU A 246 13.17 -20.71 -15.64
CA GLU A 246 12.70 -20.53 -14.27
C GLU A 246 13.41 -19.36 -13.58
N TYR A 247 12.65 -18.60 -12.79
CA TYR A 247 13.21 -17.58 -11.92
C TYR A 247 12.52 -17.51 -10.57
N ILE A 248 13.30 -17.12 -9.56
CA ILE A 248 12.79 -16.87 -8.20
C ILE A 248 12.32 -15.42 -8.13
N ALA A 249 11.08 -15.24 -7.73
CA ALA A 249 10.51 -13.91 -7.50
C ALA A 249 10.70 -13.46 -6.06
N SER A 250 10.68 -14.39 -5.10
CA SER A 250 10.92 -14.07 -3.69
C SER A 250 11.28 -15.32 -2.90
N VAL A 251 12.08 -15.14 -1.85
CA VAL A 251 12.33 -16.13 -0.80
C VAL A 251 11.83 -15.58 0.52
N LEU A 252 10.93 -16.32 1.19
CA LEU A 252 10.29 -15.90 2.43
C LEU A 252 10.66 -16.88 3.56
N GLU A 253 11.09 -16.34 4.71
CA GLU A 253 11.33 -17.14 5.91
C GLU A 253 9.99 -17.43 6.62
N ASN A 254 9.72 -18.72 6.85
CA ASN A 254 8.57 -19.19 7.59
C ASN A 254 8.81 -19.04 9.10
N ALA A 255 7.72 -19.07 9.88
CA ALA A 255 7.81 -18.92 11.35
C ALA A 255 8.63 -20.04 12.05
N ASP A 256 8.81 -21.18 11.40
CA ASP A 256 9.65 -22.29 11.88
C ASP A 256 11.11 -22.23 11.38
N GLY A 257 11.50 -21.15 10.70
CA GLY A 257 12.83 -20.95 10.11
C GLY A 257 13.04 -21.64 8.75
N SER A 258 12.08 -22.45 8.27
CA SER A 258 12.14 -22.96 6.90
C SER A 258 11.93 -21.85 5.88
N TYR A 259 12.24 -22.11 4.60
CA TYR A 259 12.12 -21.12 3.54
C TYR A 259 11.08 -21.53 2.52
N ALA A 260 10.20 -20.59 2.18
CA ALA A 260 9.31 -20.68 1.03
C ALA A 260 9.95 -19.95 -0.15
N VAL A 261 10.11 -20.67 -1.27
CA VAL A 261 10.65 -20.12 -2.51
C VAL A 261 9.51 -19.99 -3.51
N ILE A 262 9.20 -18.76 -3.87
CA ILE A 262 8.18 -18.43 -4.87
C ILE A 262 8.91 -18.21 -6.19
N SER A 263 8.64 -19.09 -7.17
CA SER A 263 9.26 -19.03 -8.49
C SER A 263 8.22 -19.03 -9.60
N ARG A 264 8.67 -18.67 -10.81
CA ARG A 264 7.88 -18.74 -12.03
C ARG A 264 8.59 -19.58 -13.06
N GLY A 265 7.89 -20.56 -13.62
CA GLY A 265 8.38 -21.46 -14.66
C GLY A 265 7.69 -21.26 -16.01
N ASP A 266 8.46 -21.32 -17.09
CA ASP A 266 8.06 -21.26 -18.51
C ASP A 266 7.08 -20.11 -18.83
N LEU A 267 7.26 -18.99 -18.15
CA LEU A 267 6.38 -17.82 -18.24
C LEU A 267 4.90 -18.12 -17.94
N LYS A 268 4.56 -19.25 -17.29
CA LYS A 268 3.17 -19.75 -17.22
C LYS A 268 2.77 -20.30 -15.86
N TYR A 269 3.73 -20.85 -15.14
CA TYR A 269 3.49 -21.56 -13.89
C TYR A 269 3.92 -20.71 -12.71
N PHE A 270 2.99 -20.47 -11.78
CA PHE A 270 3.31 -20.07 -10.43
C PHE A 270 3.80 -21.30 -9.67
N CYS A 271 4.92 -21.19 -8.97
CA CYS A 271 5.52 -22.29 -8.23
C CYS A 271 5.79 -21.90 -6.79
N LEU A 272 5.54 -22.84 -5.88
CA LEU A 272 5.91 -22.75 -4.48
C LEU A 272 6.75 -23.97 -4.12
N SER A 273 7.93 -23.73 -3.56
CA SER A 273 8.81 -24.77 -3.04
C SER A 273 9.12 -24.50 -1.57
N GLN A 274 9.22 -25.56 -0.76
CA GLN A 274 9.58 -25.43 0.66
C GLN A 274 10.94 -26.06 0.92
N TYR A 275 11.80 -25.33 1.63
CA TYR A 275 13.17 -25.71 1.93
C TYR A 275 13.42 -25.67 3.44
N THR A 276 14.14 -26.67 3.95
CA THR A 276 14.66 -26.60 5.33
C THR A 276 15.74 -25.52 5.47
N VAL A 277 16.08 -25.16 6.71
CA VAL A 277 17.21 -24.26 7.04
C VAL A 277 18.52 -24.70 6.37
N ASP A 278 18.73 -26.02 6.25
CA ASP A 278 19.92 -26.61 5.62
C ASP A 278 19.86 -26.63 4.07
N GLY A 279 18.85 -25.99 3.46
CA GLY A 279 18.70 -25.92 2.01
C GLY A 279 18.14 -27.19 1.36
N LYS A 280 17.68 -28.17 2.13
CA LYS A 280 17.01 -29.36 1.57
C LYS A 280 15.57 -29.04 1.18
N GLU A 281 15.21 -29.26 -0.09
CA GLU A 281 13.82 -29.22 -0.55
C GLU A 281 12.97 -30.31 0.13
N THR A 282 11.78 -29.92 0.58
CA THR A 282 10.81 -30.79 1.25
C THR A 282 9.51 -30.93 0.47
N TYR A 283 9.19 -29.94 -0.36
CA TYR A 283 7.95 -29.88 -1.10
C TYR A 283 8.09 -28.96 -2.32
N PHE A 284 7.36 -29.29 -3.39
CA PHE A 284 7.24 -28.48 -4.61
C PHE A 284 5.82 -28.59 -5.15
N HIS A 285 5.23 -27.45 -5.51
CA HIS A 285 3.93 -27.34 -6.16
C HIS A 285 3.98 -26.33 -7.30
N LYS A 286 3.27 -26.63 -8.40
CA LYS A 286 3.09 -25.68 -9.50
C LYS A 286 1.63 -25.59 -9.94
N THR A 287 1.20 -24.36 -10.14
CA THR A 287 -0.14 -24.00 -10.63
C THR A 287 -0.02 -23.24 -11.93
N GLU A 288 -0.76 -23.65 -12.96
CA GLU A 288 -0.86 -22.90 -14.21
C GLU A 288 -1.69 -21.63 -13.99
N VAL A 289 -1.06 -20.46 -14.09
CA VAL A 289 -1.73 -19.15 -13.92
C VAL A 289 -1.81 -18.35 -15.22
N GLY A 290 -1.05 -18.74 -16.24
CA GLY A 290 -0.91 -18.01 -17.49
C GLY A 290 0.28 -17.06 -17.47
N ASN A 291 0.35 -16.14 -18.44
CA ASN A 291 1.48 -15.23 -18.61
C ASN A 291 1.44 -14.06 -17.62
N TYR A 292 1.54 -14.37 -16.32
CA TYR A 292 1.67 -13.41 -15.23
C TYR A 292 3.08 -13.50 -14.64
N GLY A 293 3.74 -12.35 -14.52
CA GLY A 293 4.89 -12.20 -13.63
C GLY A 293 4.46 -12.26 -12.17
N ILE A 294 5.42 -12.59 -11.31
CA ILE A 294 5.27 -12.48 -9.86
C ILE A 294 6.11 -11.28 -9.45
N TRP A 295 5.48 -10.25 -8.89
CA TRP A 295 6.13 -8.95 -8.65
C TRP A 295 6.37 -8.64 -7.17
N ASN A 296 5.51 -9.15 -6.28
CA ASN A 296 5.64 -8.99 -4.85
C ASN A 296 5.12 -10.23 -4.14
N ALA A 297 5.68 -10.54 -2.96
CA ALA A 297 5.18 -11.59 -2.10
C ALA A 297 5.48 -11.30 -0.62
N ALA A 298 4.55 -11.67 0.26
CA ALA A 298 4.73 -11.57 1.70
C ALA A 298 4.18 -12.81 2.40
N ARG A 299 4.81 -13.20 3.52
CA ARG A 299 4.26 -14.25 4.40
C ARG A 299 3.00 -13.71 5.06
N PHE A 300 1.96 -14.52 5.10
CA PHE A 300 0.69 -14.11 5.68
C PHE A 300 0.00 -15.29 6.38
N GLU A 301 -0.26 -15.17 7.69
CA GLU A 301 -0.70 -16.29 8.52
C GLU A 301 0.25 -17.50 8.35
N ASP A 302 -0.32 -18.67 8.00
CA ASP A 302 0.38 -19.92 7.70
C ASP A 302 0.72 -20.07 6.20
N GLY A 303 0.35 -19.09 5.36
CA GLY A 303 0.56 -19.09 3.91
C GLY A 303 1.22 -17.81 3.42
N TYR A 304 0.81 -17.35 2.23
CA TYR A 304 1.44 -16.25 1.52
C TYR A 304 0.43 -15.39 0.77
N MET A 305 0.80 -14.14 0.55
CA MET A 305 0.13 -13.20 -0.35
C MET A 305 1.07 -12.88 -1.49
N VAL A 306 0.58 -12.96 -2.72
CA VAL A 306 1.41 -12.83 -3.93
C VAL A 306 0.74 -11.92 -4.94
N GLN A 307 1.51 -11.00 -5.52
CA GLN A 307 1.06 -10.18 -6.65
C GLN A 307 1.35 -10.88 -7.97
N LEU A 308 0.31 -11.07 -8.77
CA LEU A 308 0.39 -11.59 -10.14
C LEU A 308 0.16 -10.45 -11.14
N GLY A 309 1.22 -10.00 -11.81
CA GLY A 309 1.19 -8.85 -12.70
C GLY A 309 1.38 -9.20 -14.17
N SER A 310 0.88 -8.38 -15.08
CA SER A 310 1.07 -8.56 -16.52
C SER A 310 1.04 -7.22 -17.25
N TYR A 311 2.20 -6.82 -17.78
CA TYR A 311 2.30 -5.65 -18.68
C TYR A 311 1.45 -5.82 -19.95
N MET A 312 1.26 -7.07 -20.42
CA MET A 312 0.49 -7.37 -21.63
C MET A 312 -1.00 -7.08 -21.48
N THR A 313 -1.52 -7.22 -20.26
CA THR A 313 -2.94 -7.00 -19.95
C THR A 313 -3.14 -5.77 -19.08
N ASN A 314 -2.09 -4.98 -18.84
CA ASN A 314 -2.07 -3.85 -17.90
C ASN A 314 -2.63 -4.23 -16.51
N GLU A 315 -2.34 -5.45 -16.04
CA GLU A 315 -2.76 -5.94 -14.73
C GLU A 315 -1.63 -5.67 -13.73
N HIS A 316 -1.85 -4.73 -12.82
CA HIS A 316 -0.85 -4.30 -11.83
C HIS A 316 -1.31 -4.43 -10.38
N ALA A 317 -2.55 -4.86 -10.14
CA ALA A 317 -3.14 -4.81 -8.81
C ALA A 317 -3.79 -6.12 -8.38
N LYS A 318 -3.52 -7.21 -9.11
CA LYS A 318 -4.03 -8.54 -8.77
C LYS A 318 -3.17 -9.20 -7.70
N ILE A 319 -3.79 -9.47 -6.56
CA ILE A 319 -3.22 -10.22 -5.43
C ILE A 319 -3.91 -11.57 -5.33
N VAL A 320 -3.16 -12.60 -4.93
CA VAL A 320 -3.68 -13.94 -4.64
C VAL A 320 -3.24 -14.38 -3.26
N LYS A 321 -4.14 -15.06 -2.54
CA LYS A 321 -3.83 -15.78 -1.30
C LYS A 321 -3.40 -17.19 -1.66
N VAL A 322 -2.27 -17.62 -1.11
CA VAL A 322 -1.65 -18.92 -1.38
C VAL A 322 -1.48 -19.65 -0.05
N ASP A 323 -1.94 -20.90 0.03
CA ASP A 323 -1.71 -21.73 1.21
C ASP A 323 -0.28 -22.28 1.26
N ARG A 324 0.07 -23.00 2.35
CA ARG A 324 1.42 -23.53 2.55
C ARG A 324 1.80 -24.61 1.53
N GLU A 325 0.79 -25.23 0.93
CA GLU A 325 0.88 -26.24 -0.11
C GLU A 325 0.94 -25.65 -1.53
N GLY A 326 0.85 -24.33 -1.69
CA GLY A 326 0.99 -23.65 -2.97
C GLY A 326 -0.30 -23.56 -3.79
N ASN A 327 -1.46 -23.87 -3.20
CA ASN A 327 -2.75 -23.69 -3.84
C ASN A 327 -3.17 -22.22 -3.71
N ILE A 328 -3.66 -21.65 -4.80
CA ILE A 328 -4.31 -20.35 -4.79
C ILE A 328 -5.73 -20.51 -4.25
N THR A 329 -6.02 -19.93 -3.09
CA THR A 329 -7.32 -20.06 -2.42
C THR A 329 -8.25 -18.91 -2.76
N GLU A 330 -7.70 -17.71 -2.93
CA GLU A 330 -8.47 -16.48 -3.19
C GLU A 330 -7.70 -15.54 -4.14
N SER A 331 -8.42 -14.65 -4.80
CA SER A 331 -7.84 -13.61 -5.66
C SER A 331 -8.60 -12.31 -5.51
N PHE A 332 -7.85 -11.22 -5.48
CA PHE A 332 -8.31 -9.85 -5.31
C PHE A 332 -7.68 -8.98 -6.39
N SER A 333 -8.37 -7.92 -6.79
CA SER A 333 -7.80 -6.87 -7.62
C SER A 333 -8.15 -5.53 -7.01
N TYR A 334 -7.16 -4.65 -6.87
CA TYR A 334 -7.36 -3.32 -6.30
C TYR A 334 -7.46 -2.25 -7.41
N GLY A 335 -8.35 -1.29 -7.18
CA GLY A 335 -8.61 -0.17 -8.08
C GLY A 335 -9.99 0.39 -7.82
N ASP A 336 -10.26 1.56 -8.37
CA ASP A 336 -11.57 2.20 -8.30
C ASP A 336 -12.09 2.51 -9.71
N GLU A 337 -13.29 3.10 -9.82
CA GLU A 337 -13.91 3.44 -11.10
C GLU A 337 -13.14 4.51 -11.88
N ASP A 338 -12.36 5.33 -11.17
CA ASP A 338 -11.74 6.55 -11.69
C ASP A 338 -10.22 6.43 -11.83
N SER A 339 -9.59 5.37 -11.30
CA SER A 339 -8.14 5.21 -11.20
C SER A 339 -7.65 3.77 -11.38
N TYR A 340 -6.47 3.63 -11.98
CA TYR A 340 -5.69 2.40 -12.01
C TYR A 340 -4.66 2.41 -10.89
N TYR A 341 -4.52 1.30 -10.16
CA TYR A 341 -3.57 1.18 -9.07
C TYR A 341 -2.37 0.32 -9.51
N TYR A 342 -1.19 0.75 -9.11
CA TYR A 342 0.07 0.08 -9.39
C TYR A 342 0.74 -0.24 -8.06
N ILE A 343 0.75 -1.52 -7.68
CA ILE A 343 1.40 -1.95 -6.44
C ILE A 343 2.90 -2.04 -6.67
N THR A 344 3.64 -1.43 -5.76
CA THR A 344 5.10 -1.29 -5.77
C THR A 344 5.79 -2.16 -4.73
N ASP A 345 5.16 -2.35 -3.56
CA ASP A 345 5.71 -3.18 -2.49
C ASP A 345 4.59 -3.76 -1.60
N MET A 346 4.90 -4.81 -0.86
CA MET A 346 3.99 -5.54 0.03
C MET A 346 4.70 -6.03 1.29
N ILE A 347 4.10 -5.79 2.46
CA ILE A 347 4.60 -6.36 3.72
C ILE A 347 3.45 -6.80 4.63
N GLU A 348 3.68 -7.85 5.44
CA GLU A 348 2.83 -8.17 6.57
C GLU A 348 3.28 -7.36 7.79
N TYR A 349 2.31 -6.70 8.43
CA TYR A 349 2.55 -5.93 9.63
C TYR A 349 1.32 -5.98 10.53
N ASN A 350 1.52 -6.41 11.78
CA ASN A 350 0.48 -6.51 12.82
C ASN A 350 -0.78 -7.29 12.38
N GLY A 351 -0.60 -8.37 11.60
CA GLY A 351 -1.67 -9.24 11.13
C GLY A 351 -2.43 -8.70 9.92
N ASN A 352 -2.00 -7.58 9.34
CA ASN A 352 -2.54 -7.01 8.11
C ASN A 352 -1.52 -7.06 6.99
N ILE A 353 -2.01 -6.99 5.75
CA ILE A 353 -1.17 -6.78 4.58
C ILE A 353 -1.18 -5.31 4.22
N TYR A 354 -0.01 -4.69 4.21
CA TYR A 354 0.19 -3.34 3.74
C TYR A 354 0.68 -3.39 2.30
N LEU A 355 0.01 -2.64 1.42
CA LEU A 355 0.40 -2.49 0.02
C LEU A 355 0.82 -1.06 -0.21
N SER A 356 2.06 -0.87 -0.65
CA SER A 356 2.51 0.42 -1.17
C SER A 356 2.19 0.44 -2.65
N ALA A 357 1.47 1.47 -3.08
CA ALA A 357 1.00 1.60 -4.44
C ALA A 357 0.97 3.06 -4.89
N TYR A 358 0.62 3.29 -6.14
CA TYR A 358 0.18 4.59 -6.61
C TYR A 358 -1.00 4.47 -7.56
N ALA A 359 -1.86 5.50 -7.53
CA ALA A 359 -3.01 5.64 -8.38
C ALA A 359 -2.72 6.61 -9.52
N VAL A 360 -3.22 6.28 -10.71
CA VAL A 360 -3.26 7.18 -11.88
C VAL A 360 -4.68 7.22 -12.45
N PRO A 361 -5.12 8.34 -13.04
CA PRO A 361 -6.47 8.46 -13.59
C PRO A 361 -6.78 7.45 -14.70
N ARG A 362 -8.01 6.92 -14.69
CA ARG A 362 -8.59 6.16 -15.79
C ARG A 362 -9.07 7.12 -16.86
N LEU A 363 -8.56 6.93 -18.07
CA LEU A 363 -8.98 7.69 -19.24
C LEU A 363 -10.04 6.93 -20.03
N ALA A 364 -10.76 7.66 -20.90
CA ALA A 364 -11.67 7.05 -21.87
C ALA A 364 -10.91 6.08 -22.77
N ASN A 365 -11.57 5.02 -23.25
CA ASN A 365 -10.92 3.92 -23.96
C ASN A 365 -10.03 4.34 -25.14
N GLU A 366 -10.37 5.43 -25.84
CA GLU A 366 -9.57 5.95 -26.96
C GLU A 366 -8.27 6.66 -26.52
N ASP A 367 -8.22 7.12 -25.26
CA ASP A 367 -7.13 7.90 -24.68
C ASP A 367 -6.27 7.10 -23.68
N GLN A 368 -6.60 5.82 -23.42
CA GLN A 368 -5.99 5.02 -22.35
C GLN A 368 -4.50 4.74 -22.50
N SER A 369 -3.92 4.93 -23.68
CA SER A 369 -2.49 4.71 -23.89
C SER A 369 -1.95 5.66 -24.96
N ALA A 370 -0.83 6.32 -24.64
CA ALA A 370 -0.01 7.02 -25.61
C ALA A 370 1.21 6.17 -25.97
N GLY A 371 1.12 5.37 -27.05
CA GLY A 371 2.23 4.51 -27.48
C GLY A 371 2.60 3.41 -26.47
N GLY A 372 1.62 2.84 -25.76
CA GLY A 372 1.84 1.83 -24.72
C GLY A 372 2.19 2.42 -23.34
N ARG A 373 2.15 3.75 -23.18
CA ARG A 373 2.33 4.43 -21.89
C ARG A 373 0.97 4.69 -21.25
N TYR A 374 0.51 3.76 -20.43
CA TYR A 374 -0.79 3.85 -19.76
C TYR A 374 -0.80 4.87 -18.62
N GLU A 375 0.24 4.87 -17.78
CA GLU A 375 0.32 5.69 -16.57
C GLU A 375 0.32 7.19 -16.85
N ILE A 376 0.98 7.63 -17.93
CA ILE A 376 1.14 9.05 -18.30
C ILE A 376 0.34 9.44 -19.54
N ALA A 377 -0.57 8.58 -19.99
CA ALA A 377 -1.29 8.78 -21.24
C ALA A 377 -2.00 10.14 -21.29
N GLY A 378 -2.60 10.59 -20.19
CA GLY A 378 -3.36 11.84 -20.14
C GLY A 378 -2.46 13.07 -20.34
N VAL A 379 -1.28 13.06 -19.71
CA VAL A 379 -0.26 14.10 -19.90
C VAL A 379 0.24 14.09 -21.35
N LEU A 380 0.56 12.91 -21.89
CA LEU A 380 1.09 12.79 -23.25
C LEU A 380 0.08 13.19 -24.33
N ASN A 381 -1.18 12.74 -24.21
CA ASN A 381 -2.25 13.12 -25.13
C ASN A 381 -2.44 14.63 -25.14
N TYR A 382 -2.46 15.27 -23.96
CA TYR A 382 -2.51 16.73 -23.89
C TYR A 382 -1.36 17.39 -24.65
N LEU A 383 -0.11 16.93 -24.45
CA LEU A 383 1.05 17.50 -25.15
C LEU A 383 0.93 17.32 -26.67
N PHE A 384 0.55 16.13 -27.13
CA PHE A 384 0.43 15.81 -28.55
C PHE A 384 -0.73 16.54 -29.24
N ASP A 385 -1.90 16.57 -28.61
CA ASP A 385 -3.10 17.24 -29.14
C ASP A 385 -2.90 18.76 -29.28
N ASN A 386 -2.08 19.33 -28.39
CA ASN A 386 -1.72 20.75 -28.43
C ASN A 386 -0.42 21.03 -29.19
N ASN A 387 0.19 20.01 -29.83
CA ASN A 387 1.42 20.12 -30.61
C ASN A 387 2.58 20.75 -29.80
N ILE A 388 2.68 20.40 -28.51
CA ILE A 388 3.71 20.84 -27.58
C ILE A 388 4.88 19.85 -27.65
N TRP A 389 5.98 20.27 -28.28
CA TRP A 389 7.19 19.46 -28.44
C TRP A 389 8.33 19.87 -27.52
N GLU A 390 8.22 21.06 -26.92
CA GLU A 390 9.14 21.61 -25.93
C GLU A 390 8.30 22.14 -24.78
N ILE A 391 8.60 21.70 -23.56
CA ILE A 391 7.93 22.13 -22.34
C ILE A 391 8.96 22.21 -21.21
N SER A 392 8.88 23.26 -20.40
CA SER A 392 9.79 23.43 -19.27
C SER A 392 9.49 22.45 -18.13
N SER A 393 10.49 22.16 -17.28
CA SER A 393 10.25 21.36 -16.05
C SER A 393 9.21 22.04 -15.15
N ASP A 394 9.21 23.37 -15.08
CA ASP A 394 8.29 24.13 -14.21
C ASP A 394 6.83 24.00 -14.64
N GLU A 395 6.57 23.85 -15.94
CA GLU A 395 5.23 23.61 -16.49
C GLU A 395 4.86 22.13 -16.48
N LEU A 396 5.80 21.24 -16.81
CA LEU A 396 5.54 19.80 -16.92
C LEU A 396 5.40 19.12 -15.54
N THR A 397 6.20 19.53 -14.56
CA THR A 397 6.24 18.86 -13.24
C THR A 397 4.89 18.91 -12.54
N PRO A 398 4.18 20.05 -12.45
CA PRO A 398 2.83 20.10 -11.90
C PRO A 398 1.84 19.18 -12.63
N MET A 399 1.86 19.17 -13.97
CA MET A 399 0.97 18.30 -14.76
C MET A 399 1.19 16.82 -14.47
N VAL A 400 2.46 16.42 -14.32
CA VAL A 400 2.80 15.03 -13.97
C VAL A 400 2.40 14.75 -12.52
N ARG A 401 2.67 15.66 -11.57
CA ARG A 401 2.27 15.50 -10.17
C ARG A 401 0.76 15.32 -10.01
N ASP A 402 -0.04 16.09 -10.71
CA ASP A 402 -1.51 15.99 -10.67
C ASP A 402 -2.04 14.63 -11.17
N ASN A 403 -1.21 13.86 -11.88
CA ASN A 403 -1.54 12.54 -12.42
C ASN A 403 -1.20 11.38 -11.46
N TYR A 404 -0.47 11.62 -10.36
CA TYR A 404 -0.02 10.56 -9.45
C TYR A 404 -0.42 10.83 -8.01
N THR A 405 -0.97 9.81 -7.36
CA THR A 405 -1.20 9.80 -5.91
C THR A 405 -0.61 8.52 -5.33
N ALA A 406 0.36 8.64 -4.41
CA ALA A 406 0.87 7.50 -3.67
C ALA A 406 -0.21 7.00 -2.71
N MET A 407 -0.27 5.69 -2.52
CA MET A 407 -1.29 5.01 -1.72
C MET A 407 -0.63 3.98 -0.81
N LEU A 408 -0.94 4.02 0.48
CA LEU A 408 -0.68 2.91 1.40
C LEU A 408 -2.02 2.27 1.72
N LEU A 409 -2.25 1.05 1.24
CA LEU A 409 -3.49 0.31 1.48
C LEU A 409 -3.31 -0.65 2.65
N VAL A 410 -4.18 -0.56 3.65
CA VAL A 410 -4.22 -1.50 4.78
C VAL A 410 -5.28 -2.55 4.48
N CYS A 411 -4.84 -3.76 4.13
CA CYS A 411 -5.71 -4.82 3.64
C CYS A 411 -5.94 -5.88 4.71
N GLU A 412 -7.22 -6.13 5.00
CA GLU A 412 -7.61 -7.17 5.95
C GLU A 412 -7.46 -8.58 5.31
N PRO A 413 -6.91 -9.55 6.07
CA PRO A 413 -6.59 -10.91 5.63
C PRO A 413 -7.63 -11.73 4.88
N ASN A 414 -8.91 -11.54 5.24
CA ASN A 414 -10.00 -12.44 4.88
C ASN A 414 -11.03 -11.78 3.96
N ALA A 415 -10.90 -10.48 3.74
CA ALA A 415 -11.87 -9.70 2.96
C ALA A 415 -11.35 -9.33 1.58
N GLY A 416 -10.02 -9.29 1.39
CA GLY A 416 -9.43 -8.86 0.13
C GLY A 416 -9.70 -7.40 -0.23
N LYS A 417 -10.14 -6.61 0.75
CA LYS A 417 -10.51 -5.20 0.59
C LYS A 417 -9.64 -4.35 1.52
N PRO A 418 -9.22 -3.16 1.08
CA PRO A 418 -8.60 -2.21 1.98
C PRO A 418 -9.62 -1.79 3.05
N GLN A 419 -9.18 -1.68 4.29
CA GLN A 419 -9.98 -1.15 5.41
C GLN A 419 -9.84 0.36 5.53
N GLU A 420 -8.61 0.81 5.32
CA GLU A 420 -8.20 2.18 5.33
C GLU A 420 -7.06 2.37 4.32
N TYR A 421 -6.81 3.61 3.95
CA TYR A 421 -5.66 3.97 3.16
C TYR A 421 -5.10 5.33 3.56
N TYR A 422 -3.81 5.51 3.28
CA TYR A 422 -3.14 6.80 3.32
C TYR A 422 -2.79 7.22 1.91
N SER A 423 -2.90 8.50 1.60
CA SER A 423 -2.57 9.03 0.27
C SER A 423 -1.63 10.22 0.32
N VAL A 424 -0.77 10.33 -0.70
CA VAL A 424 0.14 11.47 -0.87
C VAL A 424 0.10 11.93 -2.33
N ASN A 425 -0.42 13.12 -2.58
CA ASN A 425 -0.52 13.67 -3.94
C ASN A 425 0.86 14.00 -4.54
N GLY A 426 0.96 13.93 -5.88
CA GLY A 426 2.19 14.22 -6.61
C GLY A 426 3.32 13.23 -6.40
N SER A 427 3.01 12.02 -5.96
CA SER A 427 4.02 11.06 -5.47
C SER A 427 3.68 9.62 -5.89
N LEU A 428 4.67 8.74 -5.85
CA LEU A 428 4.50 7.30 -6.04
C LEU A 428 4.74 6.57 -4.72
N GLY A 429 3.98 5.51 -4.46
CA GLY A 429 4.33 4.58 -3.38
C GLY A 429 5.68 3.93 -3.66
N GLY A 430 6.50 3.78 -2.63
CA GLY A 430 7.82 3.16 -2.71
C GLY A 430 7.92 1.99 -1.74
N LYS A 431 9.09 1.83 -1.13
CA LYS A 431 9.43 0.69 -0.28
C LYS A 431 8.67 0.67 1.04
N LEU A 432 8.34 -0.53 1.50
CA LEU A 432 7.87 -0.83 2.85
C LEU A 432 8.96 -1.55 3.64
N SER A 433 9.10 -1.20 4.92
CA SER A 433 9.99 -1.90 5.83
C SER A 433 9.55 -1.74 7.28
N VAL A 434 10.14 -2.55 8.17
CA VAL A 434 9.93 -2.41 9.61
C VAL A 434 11.25 -1.97 10.23
N SER A 435 11.21 -0.88 10.99
CA SER A 435 12.35 -0.38 11.76
C SER A 435 12.74 -1.30 12.91
N ASP A 436 13.95 -1.11 13.46
CA ASP A 436 14.42 -1.86 14.64
C ASP A 436 13.51 -1.70 15.87
N THR A 437 12.76 -0.60 15.97
CA THR A 437 11.79 -0.36 17.04
C THR A 437 10.42 -1.00 16.77
N GLY A 438 10.26 -1.70 15.66
CA GLY A 438 9.02 -2.36 15.26
C GLY A 438 7.99 -1.44 14.61
N ASN A 439 8.36 -0.22 14.20
CA ASN A 439 7.48 0.69 13.47
C ASN A 439 7.51 0.39 11.97
N LEU A 440 6.36 0.50 11.31
CA LEU A 440 6.25 0.42 9.85
C LEU A 440 6.78 1.71 9.21
N LEU A 441 7.62 1.56 8.19
CA LEU A 441 8.17 2.63 7.39
C LEU A 441 7.63 2.51 5.97
N TRP A 442 7.07 3.60 5.46
CA TRP A 442 6.61 3.71 4.08
C TRP A 442 7.37 4.84 3.38
N ASP A 443 8.20 4.44 2.42
CA ASP A 443 8.92 5.36 1.56
C ASP A 443 8.02 5.77 0.38
N VAL A 444 8.01 7.06 0.07
CA VAL A 444 7.17 7.67 -0.96
C VAL A 444 8.04 8.56 -1.84
N GLU A 445 7.95 8.34 -3.14
CA GLU A 445 8.74 9.03 -4.15
C GLU A 445 8.00 10.30 -4.62
N SER A 446 8.35 11.46 -4.06
CA SER A 446 7.74 12.74 -4.41
C SER A 446 8.33 13.29 -5.71
N ILE A 447 7.52 13.35 -6.78
CA ILE A 447 7.96 13.78 -8.10
C ILE A 447 8.43 15.24 -8.02
N THR A 448 9.73 15.45 -8.18
CA THR A 448 10.37 16.75 -7.87
C THR A 448 10.68 17.56 -9.11
N SER A 449 11.11 16.91 -10.19
CA SER A 449 11.37 17.56 -11.48
C SER A 449 11.18 16.55 -12.60
N THR A 450 10.67 17.02 -13.74
CA THR A 450 10.44 16.21 -14.93
C THR A 450 10.98 16.90 -16.18
N PHE A 451 11.20 16.10 -17.22
CA PHE A 451 11.55 16.58 -18.55
C PHE A 451 10.89 15.70 -19.61
N PHE A 452 10.56 16.30 -20.75
CA PHE A 452 9.95 15.62 -21.88
C PHE A 452 11.01 15.22 -22.91
N SER A 453 10.99 13.96 -23.32
CA SER A 453 11.92 13.41 -24.32
C SER A 453 11.15 12.68 -25.42
N PRO A 454 10.64 13.40 -26.44
CA PRO A 454 9.79 12.81 -27.47
C PRO A 454 10.54 11.87 -28.44
N ALA A 455 11.88 11.86 -28.42
CA ALA A 455 12.71 11.22 -29.44
C ALA A 455 13.50 9.98 -28.98
N THR A 456 13.33 9.53 -27.73
CA THR A 456 14.12 8.41 -27.17
C THR A 456 13.32 7.13 -27.02
N SER A 457 13.94 5.99 -27.36
CA SER A 457 13.31 4.66 -27.33
C SER A 457 13.06 4.08 -25.92
N SER A 458 13.51 4.76 -24.86
CA SER A 458 13.54 4.19 -23.50
C SER A 458 12.59 4.84 -22.50
N PHE A 459 12.25 6.12 -22.66
CA PHE A 459 11.27 6.84 -21.82
C PHE A 459 10.79 8.10 -22.57
N THR A 460 9.54 8.50 -22.33
CA THR A 460 8.90 9.66 -22.95
C THR A 460 8.89 10.84 -21.97
N ILE A 461 8.73 10.58 -20.67
CA ILE A 461 8.90 11.56 -19.59
C ILE A 461 9.89 11.00 -18.58
N GLY A 462 11.01 11.69 -18.41
CA GLY A 462 11.99 11.40 -17.37
C GLY A 462 11.90 12.41 -16.24
N GLY A 463 12.57 12.13 -15.13
CA GLY A 463 12.54 13.01 -13.97
C GLY A 463 13.26 12.44 -12.76
N THR A 464 13.03 13.08 -11.63
CA THR A 464 13.63 12.74 -10.34
C THR A 464 12.63 12.97 -9.22
N SER A 465 12.69 12.10 -8.22
CA SER A 465 11.87 12.18 -7.02
C SER A 465 12.74 12.21 -5.78
N TYR A 466 12.42 13.07 -4.82
CA TYR A 466 12.92 12.93 -3.45
C TYR A 466 12.11 11.87 -2.72
N VAL A 467 12.77 11.08 -1.88
CA VAL A 467 12.09 10.12 -1.02
C VAL A 467 11.69 10.78 0.30
N PHE A 468 10.43 10.62 0.65
CA PHE A 468 9.88 10.92 1.96
C PHE A 468 9.57 9.63 2.69
N ARG A 469 9.90 9.55 3.97
CA ARG A 469 9.60 8.41 4.82
C ARG A 469 8.52 8.76 5.82
N TYR A 470 7.43 8.00 5.76
CA TYR A 470 6.31 8.06 6.69
C TYR A 470 6.43 6.91 7.67
N THR A 471 6.41 7.21 8.97
CA THR A 471 6.55 6.21 10.03
C THR A 471 5.23 6.02 10.74
N PHE A 472 4.78 4.77 10.83
CA PHE A 472 3.57 4.36 11.52
C PHE A 472 3.94 3.54 12.76
N ASP A 473 3.34 3.86 13.90
CA ASP A 473 3.56 3.11 15.12
C ASP A 473 2.96 1.70 15.07
N THR A 474 3.13 0.94 16.15
CA THR A 474 2.58 -0.43 16.26
C THR A 474 1.05 -0.49 16.32
N SER A 475 0.37 0.65 16.47
CA SER A 475 -1.10 0.72 16.36
C SER A 475 -1.56 1.07 14.94
N GLY A 476 -0.63 1.30 14.01
CA GLY A 476 -0.93 1.74 12.64
C GLY A 476 -1.10 3.25 12.50
N MET A 477 -0.82 4.04 13.55
CA MET A 477 -0.98 5.49 13.51
C MET A 477 0.27 6.16 12.93
N LEU A 478 0.10 7.09 11.98
CA LEU A 478 1.18 7.93 11.48
C LEU A 478 1.76 8.81 12.60
N ILE A 479 3.07 8.68 12.87
CA ILE A 479 3.76 9.40 13.95
C ILE A 479 4.84 10.36 13.47
N SER A 480 5.41 10.15 12.27
CA SER A 480 6.38 11.08 11.69
C SER A 480 6.44 11.03 10.18
N GLN A 481 6.92 12.13 9.61
CA GLN A 481 7.24 12.31 8.21
C GLN A 481 8.61 12.97 8.13
N GLU A 482 9.50 12.42 7.31
CA GLU A 482 10.83 12.99 7.07
C GLU A 482 11.20 12.98 5.58
N LYS A 483 11.91 14.01 5.13
CA LYS A 483 12.58 14.01 3.83
C LYS A 483 13.95 13.35 4.00
N THR A 484 14.16 12.18 3.42
CA THR A 484 15.35 11.35 3.73
C THR A 484 16.63 11.89 3.10
N GLY A 485 16.51 12.76 2.09
CA GLY A 485 17.63 13.20 1.25
C GLY A 485 17.97 12.24 0.12
N GLU A 486 17.34 11.05 0.09
CA GLU A 486 17.46 10.11 -1.01
C GLU A 486 16.73 10.64 -2.26
N VAL A 487 17.33 10.38 -3.42
CA VAL A 487 16.82 10.77 -4.73
C VAL A 487 16.75 9.55 -5.63
N VAL A 488 15.60 9.34 -6.24
CA VAL A 488 15.34 8.24 -7.18
C VAL A 488 14.93 8.77 -8.56
N ASN A 489 15.09 7.93 -9.57
CA ASN A 489 14.75 8.27 -10.95
C ASN A 489 13.26 8.09 -11.20
N TYR A 490 12.59 9.12 -11.73
CA TYR A 490 11.27 8.97 -12.35
C TYR A 490 11.43 8.71 -13.85
N ARG A 491 10.85 7.61 -14.37
CA ARG A 491 10.95 7.23 -15.79
C ARG A 491 9.66 6.60 -16.27
N ARG A 492 9.00 7.22 -17.26
CA ARG A 492 7.77 6.71 -17.88
C ARG A 492 7.78 6.90 -19.39
#